data_AF-A0A1S2W1T4-F1
#
_entry.id   AF-A0A1S2W1T4-F1
#
_cell.length_a   1.000
_cell.length_b   1.000
_cell.length_c   1.000
_cell.angle_alpha   90.00
_cell.angle_beta   90.00
_cell.angle_gamma   90.00
#
_symmetry.space_group_name_H-M   'P 1'
#
loop_
_entity.id
_entity.type
_entity.pdbx_description
1 polymer ?
#
loop_
_entity_poly.entity_id
_entity_poly.type
_entity_poly.pdbx_seq_one_letter_code
_entity_poly.pdbx_strand_id
1 'polypeptide(L)'
;MALETKPAKDPAAEDKHELDPKRKAALDTALAQVEKSFGKGSAMRLGDQPEQNVEVIPTGSLALDMALGIGGLPKGRIVEIYGPESSGKTTLALHVVANAQKKGGVAAYIDAEHALDPAYARKLGVDTDSLIVSQPDNGEQALEIADMLIRSGALDVIVIDSVAALVPKAEIEGEMGDSHVGLQARLMSQALRKMTGALAQAGTTAIFINQLREKIGVFFGNPETTTGGKALKFYASVRLDIRRIQTLKNGDEAVGNRTRVKVVKNKMAPPFKSAEFDMLYGEGISREGSVIDMAQQVGVVKKSGSWFTYEGDQLGQGREKVRQFLKDNPAITEEIENKVKAEFGLIGSADQFAEDGEAAAAAAVSEAAAADVAKDSKAAAAPAAKTTRAKAGTAKA
;
A
#
# COMPACT_ATOMS: atom_id res chain seq x y z
N MET A 1 17.58 -10.71 -30.15
CA MET A 1 19.02 -10.67 -29.79
C MET A 1 19.53 -9.25 -30.01
N ALA A 2 19.37 -8.40 -29.00
CA ALA A 2 20.09 -7.15 -28.88
C ALA A 2 20.81 -7.23 -27.53
N LEU A 3 22.12 -7.38 -27.59
CA LEU A 3 22.99 -7.39 -26.41
C LEU A 3 22.93 -6.00 -25.78
N GLU A 4 22.23 -5.88 -24.65
CA GLU A 4 22.38 -4.71 -23.79
C GLU A 4 23.78 -4.75 -23.19
N THR A 5 24.64 -3.90 -23.73
CA THR A 5 25.94 -3.62 -23.15
C THR A 5 25.71 -2.94 -21.81
N LYS A 6 26.11 -3.62 -20.72
CA LYS A 6 26.35 -2.99 -19.41
C LYS A 6 27.05 -1.65 -19.63
N PRO A 7 26.63 -0.56 -18.96
CA PRO A 7 27.33 0.70 -19.09
C PRO A 7 28.79 0.47 -18.67
N ALA A 8 29.70 0.72 -19.61
CA ALA A 8 31.12 0.64 -19.34
C ALA A 8 31.42 1.55 -18.15
N LYS A 9 31.98 0.96 -17.10
CA LYS A 9 32.49 1.68 -15.95
C LYS A 9 33.54 2.66 -16.50
N ASP A 10 33.26 3.95 -16.37
CA ASP A 10 34.12 5.01 -16.89
C ASP A 10 35.53 4.84 -16.30
N PRO A 11 36.56 4.49 -17.09
CA PRO A 11 37.89 4.17 -16.57
C PRO A 11 38.66 5.41 -16.08
N ALA A 12 38.01 6.58 -16.08
CA ALA A 12 38.53 7.86 -15.60
C ALA A 12 37.91 8.32 -14.26
N ALA A 13 37.12 7.48 -13.59
CA ALA A 13 36.48 7.78 -12.30
C ALA A 13 37.10 7.05 -11.10
N GLU A 14 38.27 6.44 -11.27
CA GLU A 14 39.10 5.97 -10.15
C GLU A 14 40.03 7.14 -9.75
N ASP A 15 40.07 7.47 -8.44
CA ASP A 15 40.85 8.55 -7.78
C ASP A 15 40.37 10.01 -7.86
N LYS A 16 39.22 10.33 -7.26
CA LYS A 16 38.93 11.72 -6.80
C LYS A 16 38.49 11.89 -5.34
N HIS A 17 38.58 10.86 -4.50
CA HIS A 17 38.12 11.00 -3.10
C HIS A 17 38.93 10.19 -2.07
N GLU A 18 40.24 10.02 -2.27
CA GLU A 18 41.08 9.42 -1.25
C GLU A 18 41.35 10.44 -0.12
N LEU A 19 40.68 10.24 1.02
CA LEU A 19 40.90 11.04 2.23
C LEU A 19 42.31 10.75 2.78
N ASP A 20 43.04 11.82 3.13
CA ASP A 20 44.32 11.71 3.84
C ASP A 20 44.21 10.71 5.02
N PRO A 21 45.20 9.81 5.24
CA PRO A 21 45.11 8.75 6.24
C PRO A 21 44.79 9.22 7.66
N LYS A 22 45.28 10.41 8.06
CA LYS A 22 44.96 10.98 9.38
C LYS A 22 43.52 11.47 9.43
N ARG A 23 43.02 12.08 8.35
CA ARG A 23 41.61 12.50 8.25
C ARG A 23 40.66 11.30 8.24
N LYS A 24 41.03 10.20 7.57
CA LYS A 24 40.27 8.96 7.56
C LYS A 24 40.17 8.35 8.96
N ALA A 25 41.30 8.21 9.67
CA ALA A 25 41.32 7.69 11.04
C ALA A 25 40.52 8.57 12.02
N ALA A 26 40.62 9.91 11.90
CA ALA A 26 39.83 10.83 12.71
C ALA A 26 38.32 10.72 12.41
N LEU A 27 37.95 10.57 11.14
CA LEU A 27 36.56 10.37 10.72
C LEU A 27 36.00 9.05 11.25
N ASP A 28 36.74 7.95 11.12
CA ASP A 28 36.28 6.63 11.58
C ASP A 28 36.15 6.61 13.12
N THR A 29 37.03 7.30 13.84
CA THR A 29 36.91 7.50 15.29
C THR A 29 35.65 8.31 15.65
N ALA A 30 35.39 9.39 14.92
CA ALA A 30 34.20 10.22 15.14
C ALA A 30 32.91 9.43 14.82
N LEU A 31 32.88 8.64 13.74
CA LEU A 31 31.76 7.77 13.40
C LEU A 31 31.52 6.72 14.49
N ALA A 32 32.56 6.05 14.98
CA ALA A 32 32.44 5.10 16.09
C ALA A 32 31.94 5.76 17.39
N GLN A 33 32.37 6.99 17.68
CA GLN A 33 31.87 7.74 18.83
C GLN A 33 30.41 8.15 18.67
N VAL A 34 30.00 8.53 17.46
CA VAL A 34 28.60 8.83 17.13
C VAL A 34 27.74 7.57 17.29
N GLU A 35 28.14 6.42 16.73
CA GLU A 35 27.41 5.17 16.92
C GLU A 35 27.32 4.73 18.38
N LYS A 36 28.39 4.91 19.15
CA LYS A 36 28.39 4.61 20.59
C LYS A 36 27.44 5.52 21.37
N SER A 37 27.33 6.78 20.97
CA SER A 37 26.54 7.80 21.70
C SER A 37 25.07 7.81 21.27
N PHE A 38 24.77 7.50 20.01
CA PHE A 38 23.46 7.67 19.40
C PHE A 38 22.87 6.38 18.78
N GLY A 39 23.56 5.26 18.90
CA GLY A 39 23.13 3.94 18.41
C GLY A 39 23.67 3.59 17.02
N LYS A 40 23.62 2.30 16.68
CA LYS A 40 24.02 1.81 15.35
C LYS A 40 23.22 2.51 14.26
N GLY A 41 23.91 2.93 13.20
CA GLY A 41 23.26 3.59 12.05
C GLY A 41 22.95 5.08 12.23
N SER A 42 23.38 5.70 13.34
CA SER A 42 23.22 7.14 13.58
C SER A 42 24.08 8.02 12.66
N ALA A 43 25.20 7.50 12.15
CA ALA A 43 25.97 8.09 11.07
C ALA A 43 26.63 7.00 10.23
N MET A 44 26.26 6.91 8.95
CA MET A 44 26.80 5.93 8.00
C MET A 44 27.11 6.62 6.67
N ARG A 45 27.96 6.01 5.84
CA ARG A 45 28.16 6.50 4.47
C ARG A 45 26.96 6.08 3.63
N LEU A 46 26.53 6.95 2.72
CA LEU A 46 25.35 6.70 1.89
C LEU A 46 25.48 5.43 1.03
N GLY A 47 26.69 5.11 0.56
CA GLY A 47 26.97 3.91 -0.23
C GLY A 47 27.15 2.63 0.59
N ASP A 48 27.22 2.72 1.93
CA ASP A 48 27.28 1.54 2.81
C ASP A 48 25.87 1.05 3.18
N GLN A 49 24.81 1.76 2.75
CA GLN A 49 23.46 1.24 2.80
C GLN A 49 23.30 0.16 1.72
N PRO A 50 22.80 -1.05 2.05
CA PRO A 50 22.28 -1.92 1.01
C PRO A 50 21.26 -1.11 0.19
N GLU A 51 21.21 -1.30 -1.14
CA GLU A 51 20.21 -0.65 -1.99
C GLU A 51 18.85 -0.71 -1.28
N GLN A 52 18.37 0.44 -0.81
CA GLN A 52 17.12 0.49 -0.07
C GLN A 52 16.01 0.27 -1.09
N ASN A 53 15.66 -0.99 -1.33
CA ASN A 53 14.38 -1.35 -1.91
C ASN A 53 13.33 -0.77 -0.96
N VAL A 54 12.72 0.35 -1.36
CA VAL A 54 11.71 1.02 -0.58
C VAL A 54 10.54 0.06 -0.47
N GLU A 55 10.27 -0.45 0.73
CA GLU A 55 9.09 -1.27 0.96
C GLU A 55 7.83 -0.46 0.70
N VAL A 56 6.84 -1.08 0.06
CA VAL A 56 5.60 -0.40 -0.35
C VAL A 56 4.35 -1.19 0.02
N ILE A 57 3.26 -0.44 0.22
CA ILE A 57 1.90 -0.95 0.35
C ILE A 57 1.15 -0.65 -0.97
N PRO A 58 0.67 -1.66 -1.71
CA PRO A 58 -0.08 -1.46 -2.95
C PRO A 58 -1.35 -0.62 -2.72
N THR A 59 -1.65 0.28 -3.66
CA THR A 59 -2.82 1.18 -3.53
C THR A 59 -4.15 0.52 -3.86
N GLY A 60 -4.12 -0.65 -4.51
CA GLY A 60 -5.30 -1.31 -5.05
C GLY A 60 -5.65 -0.86 -6.47
N SER A 61 -4.96 0.15 -7.01
CA SER A 61 -5.00 0.50 -8.43
C SER A 61 -3.63 0.26 -9.06
N LEU A 62 -3.58 -0.70 -9.99
CA LEU A 62 -2.38 -0.96 -10.78
C LEU A 62 -1.86 0.32 -11.47
N ALA A 63 -2.78 1.11 -12.04
CA ALA A 63 -2.42 2.36 -12.70
C ALA A 63 -1.77 3.36 -11.73
N LEU A 64 -2.25 3.45 -10.49
CA LEU A 64 -1.68 4.35 -9.49
C LEU A 64 -0.33 3.84 -8.98
N ASP A 65 -0.19 2.54 -8.74
CA ASP A 65 1.08 1.92 -8.34
C ASP A 65 2.19 2.17 -9.38
N MET A 66 1.83 2.16 -10.67
CA MET A 66 2.71 2.51 -11.80
C MET A 66 3.04 4.01 -11.83
N ALA A 67 2.03 4.87 -11.61
CA ALA A 67 2.23 6.31 -11.56
C ALA A 67 3.10 6.74 -10.36
N LEU A 68 3.09 5.97 -9.27
CA LEU A 68 3.98 6.17 -8.12
C LEU A 68 5.43 5.78 -8.42
N GLY A 69 5.67 4.92 -9.41
CA GLY A 69 7.00 4.52 -9.89
C GLY A 69 7.77 3.57 -8.98
N ILE A 70 7.26 3.32 -7.77
CA ILE A 70 7.80 2.36 -6.80
C ILE A 70 6.84 1.21 -6.50
N GLY A 71 5.71 1.13 -7.23
CA GLY A 71 4.74 0.05 -7.08
C GLY A 71 3.76 0.18 -5.90
N GLY A 72 3.74 1.32 -5.19
CA GLY A 72 2.79 1.56 -4.10
C GLY A 72 3.14 2.73 -3.21
N LEU A 73 2.47 2.84 -2.06
CA LEU A 73 2.78 3.85 -1.05
C LEU A 73 3.98 3.41 -0.20
N PRO A 74 4.96 4.29 0.05
CA PRO A 74 6.18 3.90 0.76
C PRO A 74 5.96 3.72 2.26
N LYS A 75 6.46 2.62 2.80
CA LYS A 75 6.53 2.35 4.24
C LYS A 75 7.40 3.35 4.99
N GLY A 76 7.05 3.62 6.24
CA GLY A 76 7.76 4.53 7.15
C GLY A 76 7.65 6.02 6.78
N ARG A 77 6.65 6.40 5.98
CA ARG A 77 6.53 7.75 5.42
C ARG A 77 5.12 8.31 5.55
N ILE A 78 5.04 9.63 5.41
CA ILE A 78 3.80 10.38 5.39
C ILE A 78 3.30 10.51 3.94
N VAL A 79 2.03 10.20 3.72
CA VAL A 79 1.30 10.36 2.47
C VAL A 79 0.11 11.29 2.71
N GLU A 80 -0.12 12.25 1.82
CA GLU A 80 -1.35 13.07 1.85
C GLU A 80 -2.23 12.71 0.65
N ILE A 81 -3.49 12.39 0.90
CA ILE A 81 -4.52 12.19 -0.12
C ILE A 81 -5.52 13.33 0.02
N TYR A 82 -5.63 14.18 -0.99
CA TYR A 82 -6.51 15.33 -0.95
C TYR A 82 -7.30 15.50 -2.25
N GLY A 83 -8.45 16.16 -2.15
CA GLY A 83 -9.33 16.34 -3.29
C GLY A 83 -10.73 16.80 -2.87
N PRO A 84 -11.62 17.05 -3.84
CA PRO A 84 -13.01 17.43 -3.59
C PRO A 84 -13.75 16.41 -2.74
N GLU A 85 -14.92 16.77 -2.21
CA GLU A 85 -15.85 15.83 -1.60
C GLU A 85 -16.25 14.73 -2.61
N SER A 86 -16.50 13.53 -2.09
CA SER A 86 -16.92 12.37 -2.90
C SER A 86 -15.99 12.02 -4.08
N SER A 87 -14.72 12.42 -4.01
CA SER A 87 -13.69 12.09 -5.00
C SER A 87 -13.08 10.69 -4.83
N GLY A 88 -13.36 10.00 -3.71
CA GLY A 88 -12.84 8.67 -3.41
C GLY A 88 -11.62 8.62 -2.48
N LYS A 89 -11.34 9.69 -1.72
CA LYS A 89 -10.21 9.76 -0.76
C LYS A 89 -10.23 8.60 0.25
N THR A 90 -11.35 8.47 0.97
CA THR A 90 -11.57 7.42 1.97
C THR A 90 -11.56 6.03 1.32
N THR A 91 -12.21 5.85 0.17
CA THR A 91 -12.17 4.59 -0.59
C THR A 91 -10.73 4.19 -0.93
N LEU A 92 -9.90 5.10 -1.45
CA LEU A 92 -8.50 4.83 -1.75
C LEU A 92 -7.71 4.47 -0.50
N ALA A 93 -7.90 5.18 0.61
CA ALA A 93 -7.24 4.86 1.88
C ALA A 93 -7.64 3.48 2.41
N LEU A 94 -8.92 3.11 2.33
CA LEU A 94 -9.42 1.81 2.74
C LEU A 94 -8.87 0.67 1.86
N HIS A 95 -8.65 0.89 0.55
CA HIS A 95 -7.95 -0.10 -0.28
C HIS A 95 -6.49 -0.30 0.16
N VAL A 96 -5.78 0.75 0.55
CA VAL A 96 -4.43 0.62 1.10
C VAL A 96 -4.46 -0.18 2.40
N VAL A 97 -5.42 0.10 3.28
CA VAL A 97 -5.64 -0.65 4.53
C VAL A 97 -5.91 -2.14 4.24
N ALA A 98 -6.84 -2.44 3.35
CA ALA A 98 -7.17 -3.81 2.95
C ALA A 98 -5.94 -4.54 2.39
N ASN A 99 -5.13 -3.88 1.56
CA ASN A 99 -3.92 -4.48 1.00
C ASN A 99 -2.81 -4.68 2.03
N ALA A 100 -2.69 -3.80 3.03
CA ALA A 100 -1.78 -4.00 4.15
C ALA A 100 -2.19 -5.23 4.99
N GLN A 101 -3.48 -5.33 5.33
CA GLN A 101 -4.02 -6.46 6.09
C GLN A 101 -3.88 -7.79 5.35
N LYS A 102 -4.13 -7.81 4.02
CA LYS A 102 -3.91 -9.01 3.20
C LYS A 102 -2.47 -9.53 3.24
N LYS A 103 -1.49 -8.66 3.48
CA LYS A 103 -0.07 -9.03 3.67
C LYS A 103 0.27 -9.38 5.13
N GLY A 104 -0.73 -9.55 6.00
CA GLY A 104 -0.56 -9.83 7.42
C GLY A 104 -0.20 -8.61 8.26
N GLY A 105 -0.26 -7.40 7.68
CA GLY A 105 0.06 -6.16 8.39
C GLY A 105 -1.07 -5.64 9.28
N VAL A 106 -0.72 -4.82 10.26
CA VAL A 106 -1.70 -4.22 11.18
C VAL A 106 -2.04 -2.79 10.75
N ALA A 107 -3.32 -2.46 10.77
CA ALA A 107 -3.83 -1.16 10.37
C ALA A 107 -4.58 -0.44 11.49
N ALA A 108 -4.46 0.89 11.52
CA ALA A 108 -5.26 1.76 12.37
C ALA A 108 -5.96 2.86 11.57
N TYR A 109 -7.12 3.30 12.06
CA TYR A 109 -7.94 4.34 11.45
C TYR A 109 -8.37 5.36 12.52
N ILE A 110 -7.92 6.60 12.38
CA ILE A 110 -8.32 7.74 13.21
C ILE A 110 -9.45 8.45 12.46
N ASP A 111 -10.69 8.16 12.84
CA ASP A 111 -11.92 8.70 12.25
C ASP A 111 -12.34 9.97 12.99
N ALA A 112 -11.67 11.09 12.67
CA ALA A 112 -12.01 12.41 13.18
C ALA A 112 -13.27 13.00 12.50
N GLU A 113 -13.67 12.51 11.32
CA GLU A 113 -14.93 12.91 10.67
C GLU A 113 -16.16 12.15 11.19
N HIS A 114 -15.97 11.12 12.03
CA HIS A 114 -17.04 10.23 12.52
C HIS A 114 -17.92 9.66 11.39
N ALA A 115 -17.31 9.35 10.25
CA ALA A 115 -18.00 9.03 9.01
C ALA A 115 -17.63 7.65 8.44
N LEU A 116 -16.78 6.88 9.13
CA LEU A 116 -16.40 5.55 8.68
C LEU A 116 -17.57 4.57 8.77
N ASP A 117 -17.97 3.98 7.64
CA ASP A 117 -18.95 2.89 7.57
C ASP A 117 -18.24 1.52 7.58
N PRO A 118 -18.37 0.71 8.66
CA PRO A 118 -17.77 -0.62 8.73
C PRO A 118 -18.31 -1.59 7.67
N ALA A 119 -19.57 -1.46 7.26
CA ALA A 119 -20.16 -2.33 6.25
C ALA A 119 -19.55 -2.04 4.86
N TYR A 120 -19.34 -0.77 4.54
CA TYR A 120 -18.62 -0.39 3.32
C TYR A 120 -17.15 -0.81 3.38
N ALA A 121 -16.45 -0.62 4.49
CA ALA A 121 -15.07 -1.04 4.66
C ALA A 121 -14.89 -2.56 4.41
N ARG A 122 -15.77 -3.40 4.99
CA ARG A 122 -15.76 -4.85 4.72
C ARG A 122 -15.92 -5.19 3.24
N LYS A 123 -16.81 -4.49 2.52
CA LYS A 123 -16.99 -4.70 1.08
C LYS A 123 -15.73 -4.38 0.27
N LEU A 124 -14.92 -3.43 0.73
CA LEU A 124 -13.62 -3.10 0.13
C LEU A 124 -12.51 -4.10 0.49
N GLY A 125 -12.81 -5.11 1.30
CA GLY A 125 -11.86 -6.14 1.73
C GLY A 125 -11.04 -5.77 2.95
N VAL A 126 -11.47 -4.76 3.73
CA VAL A 126 -10.89 -4.46 5.04
C VAL A 126 -11.37 -5.51 6.04
N ASP A 127 -10.44 -6.11 6.78
CA ASP A 127 -10.77 -6.90 7.94
C ASP A 127 -11.11 -5.95 9.10
N THR A 128 -12.41 -5.71 9.29
CA THR A 128 -12.90 -4.79 10.31
C THR A 128 -12.77 -5.31 11.72
N ASP A 129 -12.59 -6.62 11.90
CA ASP A 129 -12.50 -7.21 13.25
C ASP A 129 -11.11 -6.98 13.84
N SER A 130 -10.08 -6.89 13.00
CA SER A 130 -8.71 -6.54 13.38
C SER A 130 -8.35 -5.06 13.20
N LEU A 131 -9.18 -4.27 12.51
CA LEU A 131 -8.92 -2.85 12.30
C LEU A 131 -9.03 -2.06 13.60
N ILE A 132 -7.94 -1.41 14.01
CA ILE A 132 -7.94 -0.52 15.17
C ILE A 132 -8.61 0.80 14.76
N VAL A 133 -9.74 1.16 15.39
CA VAL A 133 -10.45 2.42 15.11
C VAL A 133 -10.42 3.31 16.34
N SER A 134 -10.16 4.60 16.14
CA SER A 134 -10.29 5.63 17.17
C SER A 134 -11.12 6.79 16.65
N GLN A 135 -12.09 7.21 17.44
CA GLN A 135 -12.93 8.39 17.19
C GLN A 135 -12.63 9.44 18.27
N PRO A 136 -11.64 10.31 18.04
CA PRO A 136 -11.17 11.27 19.03
C PRO A 136 -12.10 12.48 19.14
N ASP A 137 -12.13 13.11 20.31
CA ASP A 137 -12.90 14.31 20.63
C ASP A 137 -12.25 15.59 20.08
N ASN A 138 -10.92 15.61 19.90
CA ASN A 138 -10.17 16.76 19.42
C ASN A 138 -8.89 16.39 18.65
N GLY A 139 -8.32 17.37 17.96
CA GLY A 139 -7.14 17.20 17.11
C GLY A 139 -5.87 16.80 17.88
N GLU A 140 -5.65 17.33 19.08
CA GLU A 140 -4.51 16.94 19.92
C GLU A 140 -4.58 15.45 20.29
N GLN A 141 -5.72 15.01 20.81
CA GLN A 141 -5.97 13.62 21.20
C GLN A 141 -5.81 12.68 20.00
N ALA A 142 -6.36 13.05 18.84
CA ALA A 142 -6.21 12.27 17.60
C ALA A 142 -4.74 12.01 17.24
N LEU A 143 -3.91 13.06 17.30
CA LEU A 143 -2.50 12.99 16.93
C LEU A 143 -1.64 12.32 18.01
N GLU A 144 -2.01 12.44 19.29
CA GLU A 144 -1.37 11.72 20.39
C GLU A 144 -1.64 10.23 20.33
N ILE A 145 -2.90 9.82 20.09
CA ILE A 145 -3.26 8.41 19.86
C ILE A 145 -2.46 7.85 18.68
N ALA A 146 -2.42 8.58 17.56
CA ALA A 146 -1.64 8.17 16.40
C ALA A 146 -0.14 7.99 16.73
N ASP A 147 0.49 8.95 17.43
CA ASP A 147 1.90 8.87 17.81
C ASP A 147 2.18 7.69 18.76
N MET A 148 1.30 7.42 19.73
CA MET A 148 1.42 6.27 20.62
C MET A 148 1.36 4.95 19.86
N LEU A 149 0.39 4.82 18.94
CA LEU A 149 0.23 3.62 18.13
C LEU A 149 1.44 3.40 17.20
N ILE A 150 1.96 4.45 16.56
CA ILE A 150 3.17 4.38 15.71
C ILE A 150 4.38 3.92 16.54
N ARG A 151 4.57 4.49 17.73
CA ARG A 151 5.71 4.15 18.61
C ARG A 151 5.67 2.73 19.16
N SER A 152 4.52 2.06 19.13
CA SER A 152 4.44 0.64 19.47
C SER A 152 5.24 -0.24 18.51
N GLY A 153 5.51 0.24 17.28
CA GLY A 153 6.19 -0.53 16.23
C GLY A 153 5.33 -1.63 15.61
N ALA A 154 4.06 -1.75 16.01
CA ALA A 154 3.19 -2.84 15.56
C ALA A 154 2.37 -2.51 14.30
N LEU A 155 2.31 -1.24 13.87
CA LEU A 155 1.47 -0.80 12.75
C LEU A 155 2.24 -0.74 11.42
N ASP A 156 1.64 -1.26 10.36
CA ASP A 156 2.10 -1.05 8.97
C ASP A 156 1.50 0.20 8.35
N VAL A 157 0.24 0.51 8.67
CA VAL A 157 -0.47 1.67 8.13
C VAL A 157 -1.38 2.31 9.16
N ILE A 158 -1.42 3.65 9.16
CA ILE A 158 -2.37 4.44 9.93
C ILE A 158 -3.02 5.49 9.03
N VAL A 159 -4.34 5.56 9.04
CA VAL A 159 -5.12 6.58 8.31
C VAL A 159 -5.63 7.62 9.30
N ILE A 160 -5.53 8.90 8.94
CA ILE A 160 -6.11 10.02 9.67
C ILE A 160 -7.15 10.68 8.75
N ASP A 161 -8.43 10.48 9.05
CA ASP A 161 -9.57 10.97 8.28
C ASP A 161 -10.42 11.94 9.13
N SER A 162 -10.28 13.26 8.99
CA SER A 162 -9.39 13.98 8.09
C SER A 162 -8.67 15.12 8.80
N VAL A 163 -7.63 15.67 8.17
CA VAL A 163 -6.90 16.85 8.68
C VAL A 163 -7.83 18.02 8.95
N ALA A 164 -8.89 18.17 8.16
CA ALA A 164 -9.84 19.27 8.34
C ALA A 164 -10.61 19.14 9.65
N ALA A 165 -10.85 17.92 10.12
CA ALA A 165 -11.56 17.59 11.35
C ALA A 165 -10.65 17.54 12.60
N LEU A 166 -9.33 17.73 12.45
CA LEU A 166 -8.41 17.86 13.58
C LEU A 166 -8.55 19.25 14.22
N VAL A 167 -9.69 19.50 14.85
CA VAL A 167 -10.00 20.78 15.49
C VAL A 167 -9.31 20.84 16.86
N PRO A 168 -8.49 21.87 17.14
CA PRO A 168 -7.84 22.00 18.43
C PRO A 168 -8.83 22.10 19.59
N LYS A 169 -8.48 21.53 20.74
CA LYS A 169 -9.32 21.55 21.95
C LYS A 169 -9.82 22.95 22.32
N ALA A 170 -8.95 23.96 22.25
CA ALA A 170 -9.31 25.33 22.58
C ALA A 170 -10.34 25.95 21.62
N GLU A 171 -10.45 25.46 20.38
CA GLU A 171 -11.46 25.90 19.42
C GLU A 171 -12.80 25.19 19.65
N ILE A 172 -12.78 23.94 20.15
CA ILE A 172 -13.99 23.19 20.53
C ILE A 172 -14.62 23.73 21.81
N GLU A 173 -13.79 24.11 22.79
CA GLU A 173 -14.25 24.67 24.07
C GLU A 173 -14.60 26.17 23.98
N GLY A 174 -14.20 26.85 22.89
CA GLY A 174 -14.48 28.26 22.63
C GLY A 174 -15.91 28.52 22.17
N GLU A 175 -16.30 29.80 22.12
CA GLU A 175 -17.62 30.20 21.61
C GLU A 175 -17.61 30.38 20.08
N MET A 176 -18.78 30.20 19.46
CA MET A 176 -18.93 30.45 18.02
C MET A 176 -18.61 31.92 17.70
N GLY A 177 -17.55 32.14 16.93
CA GLY A 177 -17.07 33.48 16.56
C GLY A 177 -15.73 33.86 17.20
N ASP A 178 -15.23 33.05 18.14
CA ASP A 178 -13.90 33.24 18.70
C ASP A 178 -12.81 33.07 17.64
N SER A 179 -11.79 33.94 17.70
CA SER A 179 -10.72 33.96 16.71
C SER A 179 -9.53 33.09 17.15
N HIS A 180 -9.42 31.90 16.58
CA HIS A 180 -8.30 30.98 16.82
C HIS A 180 -7.36 30.91 15.61
N VAL A 181 -6.75 32.03 15.24
CA VAL A 181 -5.95 32.14 14.01
C VAL A 181 -4.76 31.19 14.02
N GLY A 182 -4.79 30.21 13.10
CA GLY A 182 -3.66 29.34 12.80
C GLY A 182 -3.35 28.26 13.85
N LEU A 183 -4.25 28.01 14.80
CA LEU A 183 -4.03 27.03 15.87
C LEU A 183 -3.85 25.62 15.31
N GLN A 184 -4.73 25.18 14.42
CA GLN A 184 -4.61 23.89 13.72
C GLN A 184 -3.29 23.74 12.94
N ALA A 185 -2.82 24.81 12.28
CA ALA A 185 -1.55 24.76 11.54
C ALA A 185 -0.33 24.57 12.47
N ARG A 186 -0.37 25.15 13.66
CA ARG A 186 0.68 24.98 14.69
C ARG A 186 0.65 23.57 15.26
N LEU A 187 -0.53 23.06 15.59
CA LEU A 187 -0.74 21.68 16.05
C LEU A 187 -0.16 20.68 15.04
N MET A 188 -0.55 20.78 13.77
CA MET A 188 -0.02 19.91 12.70
C MET A 188 1.50 20.01 12.56
N SER A 189 2.06 21.23 12.65
CA SER A 189 3.51 21.43 12.56
C SER A 189 4.27 20.76 13.69
N GLN A 190 3.72 20.77 14.90
CA GLN A 190 4.31 20.12 16.07
C GLN A 190 4.19 18.60 16.00
N ALA A 191 3.00 18.09 15.65
CA ALA A 191 2.75 16.66 15.56
C ALA A 191 3.62 15.99 14.47
N LEU A 192 3.62 16.54 13.25
CA LEU A 192 4.43 15.98 12.15
C LEU A 192 5.92 15.98 12.47
N ARG A 193 6.43 16.98 13.20
CA ARG A 193 7.83 17.03 13.64
C ARG A 193 8.17 15.88 14.60
N LYS A 194 7.24 15.51 15.49
CA LYS A 194 7.42 14.39 16.43
C LYS A 194 7.25 13.02 15.77
N MET A 195 6.25 12.89 14.89
CA MET A 195 5.86 11.61 14.28
C MET A 195 6.80 11.16 13.16
N THR A 196 7.41 12.08 12.41
CA THR A 196 8.20 11.71 11.21
C THR A 196 9.34 10.73 11.52
N GLY A 197 10.05 10.94 12.63
CA GLY A 197 11.12 10.02 13.05
C GLY A 197 10.56 8.65 13.50
N ALA A 198 9.46 8.66 14.25
CA ALA A 198 8.81 7.44 14.73
C ALA A 198 8.27 6.59 13.58
N LEU A 199 7.63 7.21 12.57
CA LEU A 199 7.14 6.53 11.37
C LEU A 199 8.28 5.81 10.64
N ALA A 200 9.40 6.51 10.42
CA ALA A 200 10.54 5.93 9.71
C ALA A 200 11.17 4.75 10.47
N GLN A 201 11.26 4.84 11.80
CA GLN A 201 11.79 3.76 12.65
C GLN A 201 10.85 2.56 12.72
N ALA A 202 9.54 2.79 12.79
CA ALA A 202 8.54 1.74 12.88
C ALA A 202 8.18 1.09 11.52
N GLY A 203 8.53 1.74 10.40
CA GLY A 203 8.07 1.30 9.08
C GLY A 203 6.60 1.60 8.81
N THR A 204 5.90 2.32 9.69
CA THR A 204 4.48 2.65 9.54
C THR A 204 4.25 3.72 8.46
N THR A 205 3.31 3.48 7.54
CA THR A 205 2.82 4.48 6.57
C THR A 205 1.71 5.31 7.19
N ALA A 206 1.87 6.62 7.30
CA ALA A 206 0.80 7.51 7.76
C ALA A 206 0.10 8.19 6.58
N ILE A 207 -1.18 7.92 6.40
CA ILE A 207 -2.03 8.50 5.36
C ILE A 207 -2.89 9.58 5.99
N PHE A 208 -2.69 10.83 5.58
CA PHE A 208 -3.55 11.94 5.95
C PHE A 208 -4.54 12.22 4.82
N ILE A 209 -5.83 12.06 5.10
CA ILE A 209 -6.89 12.52 4.21
C ILE A 209 -7.10 14.01 4.45
N ASN A 210 -7.23 14.79 3.37
CA ASN A 210 -7.42 16.22 3.46
C ASN A 210 -8.46 16.73 2.46
N GLN A 211 -9.09 17.83 2.81
CA GLN A 211 -10.09 18.49 1.99
C GLN A 211 -9.49 19.70 1.28
N LEU A 212 -10.09 20.05 0.14
CA LEU A 212 -9.79 21.31 -0.55
C LEU A 212 -10.58 22.46 0.09
N ARG A 213 -9.95 23.63 0.11
CA ARG A 213 -10.53 24.93 0.45
C ARG A 213 -10.04 25.95 -0.58
N GLU A 214 -10.76 27.04 -0.75
CA GLU A 214 -10.33 28.15 -1.60
C GLU A 214 -9.66 29.24 -0.77
N LYS A 215 -8.56 29.79 -1.28
CA LYS A 215 -7.95 30.98 -0.71
C LYS A 215 -8.67 32.22 -1.22
N ILE A 216 -9.33 32.91 -0.30
CA ILE A 216 -9.93 34.21 -0.57
C ILE A 216 -8.86 35.21 -1.03
N GLY A 217 -9.12 35.96 -2.09
CA GLY A 217 -8.24 37.00 -2.61
C GLY A 217 -7.20 36.56 -3.64
N VAL A 218 -7.23 35.30 -4.12
CA VAL A 218 -6.39 34.84 -5.23
C VAL A 218 -7.15 35.00 -6.56
N PHE A 219 -6.81 36.05 -7.32
CA PHE A 219 -7.42 36.33 -8.63
C PHE A 219 -6.63 35.75 -9.82
N PHE A 220 -5.41 35.24 -9.58
CA PHE A 220 -4.54 34.67 -10.60
C PHE A 220 -3.88 33.38 -10.09
N GLY A 221 -3.89 32.31 -10.90
CA GLY A 221 -3.37 30.99 -10.53
C GLY A 221 -4.43 30.06 -9.95
N ASN A 222 -4.00 28.99 -9.25
CA ASN A 222 -4.91 28.04 -8.61
C ASN A 222 -5.27 28.54 -7.19
N PRO A 223 -6.57 28.84 -6.90
CA PRO A 223 -7.00 29.27 -5.58
C PRO A 223 -7.08 28.12 -4.55
N GLU A 224 -7.03 26.87 -4.99
CA GLU A 224 -7.18 25.71 -4.13
C GLU A 224 -6.02 25.54 -3.14
N THR A 225 -6.35 25.24 -1.90
CA THR A 225 -5.43 24.89 -0.83
C THR A 225 -5.97 23.75 0.01
N THR A 226 -5.11 23.14 0.82
CA THR A 226 -5.48 22.11 1.78
C THR A 226 -5.48 22.69 3.21
N THR A 227 -6.22 22.06 4.12
CA THR A 227 -6.31 22.46 5.54
C THR A 227 -5.07 22.03 6.34
N GLY A 228 -4.94 22.48 7.59
CA GLY A 228 -3.81 22.12 8.47
C GLY A 228 -2.49 22.88 8.19
N GLY A 229 -2.54 23.98 7.44
CA GLY A 229 -1.38 24.81 7.13
C GLY A 229 -0.43 24.21 6.08
N LYS A 230 0.86 24.58 6.12
CA LYS A 230 1.84 24.16 5.11
C LYS A 230 2.68 22.94 5.53
N ALA A 231 2.69 22.58 6.81
CA ALA A 231 3.59 21.56 7.34
C ALA A 231 3.44 20.21 6.62
N LEU A 232 2.21 19.72 6.49
CA LEU A 232 1.92 18.46 5.82
C LEU A 232 2.47 18.42 4.39
N LYS A 233 2.39 19.54 3.65
CA LYS A 233 2.94 19.65 2.29
C LYS A 233 4.45 19.42 2.25
N PHE A 234 5.20 19.78 3.30
CA PHE A 234 6.65 19.59 3.36
C PHE A 234 7.03 18.19 3.85
N TYR A 235 6.36 17.71 4.90
CA TYR A 235 6.63 16.40 5.51
C TYR A 235 6.18 15.22 4.65
N ALA A 236 5.06 15.33 3.93
CA ALA A 236 4.57 14.29 3.04
C ALA A 236 5.64 13.91 2.00
N SER A 237 5.94 12.61 1.88
CA SER A 237 6.81 12.07 0.85
C SER A 237 6.06 11.90 -0.47
N VAL A 238 4.78 11.55 -0.38
CA VAL A 238 3.87 11.44 -1.53
C VAL A 238 2.65 12.32 -1.26
N ARG A 239 2.19 13.05 -2.28
CA ARG A 239 0.92 13.79 -2.24
C ARG A 239 0.10 13.44 -3.47
N LEU A 240 -1.15 13.06 -3.25
CA LEU A 240 -2.09 12.61 -4.26
C LEU A 240 -3.28 13.57 -4.34
N ASP A 241 -3.50 14.14 -5.53
CA ASP A 241 -4.69 14.93 -5.87
C ASP A 241 -5.68 14.01 -6.58
N ILE A 242 -6.76 13.63 -5.88
CA ILE A 242 -7.78 12.71 -6.38
C ILE A 242 -9.03 13.47 -6.79
N ARG A 243 -9.54 13.19 -7.99
CA ARG A 243 -10.74 13.84 -8.55
C ARG A 243 -11.60 12.84 -9.31
N ARG A 244 -12.92 12.98 -9.15
CA ARG A 244 -13.89 12.37 -10.06
C ARG A 244 -13.85 13.11 -11.39
N ILE A 245 -13.66 12.39 -12.50
CA ILE A 245 -13.65 12.97 -13.84
C ILE A 245 -14.92 12.64 -14.66
N GLN A 246 -15.55 11.51 -14.41
CA GLN A 246 -16.77 11.10 -15.11
C GLN A 246 -17.60 10.14 -14.26
N THR A 247 -18.92 10.15 -14.40
CA THR A 247 -19.80 9.12 -13.84
C THR A 247 -19.94 7.97 -14.84
N LEU A 248 -19.68 6.74 -14.37
CA LEU A 248 -19.86 5.51 -15.13
C LEU A 248 -21.33 5.09 -15.06
N LYS A 249 -21.90 4.74 -16.21
CA LYS A 249 -23.29 4.31 -16.33
C LYS A 249 -23.40 2.96 -17.02
N ASN A 250 -24.35 2.14 -16.59
CA ASN A 250 -24.79 0.95 -17.29
C ASN A 250 -26.26 1.13 -17.67
N GLY A 251 -26.52 1.43 -18.95
CA GLY A 251 -27.82 1.97 -19.36
C GLY A 251 -28.08 3.33 -18.70
N ASP A 252 -29.18 3.43 -17.96
CA ASP A 252 -29.57 4.66 -17.24
C ASP A 252 -29.03 4.72 -15.79
N GLU A 253 -28.56 3.61 -15.25
CA GLU A 253 -28.12 3.50 -13.86
C GLU A 253 -26.66 3.96 -13.69
N ALA A 254 -26.40 4.78 -12.67
CA ALA A 254 -25.04 5.21 -12.31
C ALA A 254 -24.38 4.13 -11.44
N VAL A 255 -23.38 3.44 -12.00
CA VAL A 255 -22.71 2.28 -11.37
C VAL A 255 -21.40 2.63 -10.68
N GLY A 256 -20.84 3.81 -10.94
CA GLY A 256 -19.58 4.24 -10.34
C GLY A 256 -19.06 5.53 -10.92
N ASN A 257 -17.77 5.79 -10.69
CA ASN A 257 -17.06 6.98 -11.16
C ASN A 257 -15.72 6.60 -11.78
N ARG A 258 -15.39 7.24 -12.90
CA ARG A 258 -14.01 7.31 -13.39
C ARG A 258 -13.29 8.35 -12.53
N THR A 259 -12.18 7.93 -11.93
CA THR A 259 -11.40 8.73 -10.99
C THR A 259 -10.00 8.92 -11.54
N ARG A 260 -9.49 10.15 -11.44
CA ARG A 260 -8.11 10.51 -11.77
C ARG A 260 -7.37 10.86 -10.50
N VAL A 261 -6.18 10.29 -10.33
CA VAL A 261 -5.25 10.63 -9.26
C VAL A 261 -3.97 11.18 -9.85
N LYS A 262 -3.60 12.41 -9.50
CA LYS A 262 -2.33 13.03 -9.88
C LYS A 262 -1.33 12.97 -8.73
N VAL A 263 -0.13 12.47 -8.99
CA VAL A 263 0.96 12.44 -8.02
C VAL A 263 1.63 13.83 -8.00
N VAL A 264 1.10 14.77 -7.22
CA VAL A 264 1.60 16.16 -7.22
C VAL A 264 2.92 16.34 -6.47
N LYS A 265 3.29 15.37 -5.64
CA LYS A 265 4.59 15.30 -4.99
C LYS A 265 5.00 13.83 -4.85
N ASN A 266 6.24 13.53 -5.17
CA ASN A 266 6.84 12.23 -4.97
C ASN A 266 8.33 12.43 -4.63
N LYS A 267 8.77 11.93 -3.47
CA LYS A 267 10.17 11.95 -3.04
C LYS A 267 10.92 10.65 -3.39
N MET A 268 10.22 9.64 -3.90
CA MET A 268 10.77 8.30 -4.14
C MET A 268 10.99 8.01 -5.62
N ALA A 269 10.19 8.63 -6.48
CA ALA A 269 10.30 8.53 -7.93
C ALA A 269 9.85 9.85 -8.58
N PRO A 270 9.99 10.00 -9.92
CA PRO A 270 9.57 11.21 -10.61
C PRO A 270 8.09 11.57 -10.35
N PRO A 271 7.79 12.81 -9.93
CA PRO A 271 6.43 13.27 -9.68
C PRO A 271 5.65 13.60 -10.98
N PHE A 272 4.41 14.04 -10.82
CA PHE A 272 3.50 14.59 -11.84
C PHE A 272 2.89 13.59 -12.82
N LYS A 273 3.19 12.30 -12.68
CA LYS A 273 2.41 11.24 -13.31
C LYS A 273 0.97 11.27 -12.80
N SER A 274 0.04 10.82 -13.64
CA SER A 274 -1.38 10.68 -13.31
C SER A 274 -1.83 9.27 -13.62
N ALA A 275 -2.75 8.76 -12.82
CA ALA A 275 -3.41 7.49 -13.01
C ALA A 275 -4.91 7.71 -13.14
N GLU A 276 -5.55 6.88 -13.95
CA GLU A 276 -7.00 6.83 -14.06
C GLU A 276 -7.49 5.42 -13.86
N PHE A 277 -8.58 5.28 -13.11
CA PHE A 277 -9.19 3.99 -12.81
C PHE A 277 -10.66 4.17 -12.48
N ASP A 278 -11.38 3.05 -12.55
CA ASP A 278 -12.82 3.01 -12.25
C ASP A 278 -13.02 2.72 -10.77
N MET A 279 -13.91 3.48 -10.13
CA MET A 279 -14.34 3.32 -8.75
C MET A 279 -15.83 3.01 -8.73
N LEU A 280 -16.17 1.73 -8.54
CA LEU A 280 -17.52 1.21 -8.60
C LEU A 280 -18.20 1.30 -7.23
N TYR A 281 -19.50 1.60 -7.22
CA TYR A 281 -20.24 1.69 -5.98
C TYR A 281 -20.39 0.31 -5.34
N GLY A 282 -20.08 0.20 -4.05
CA GLY A 282 -20.14 -1.05 -3.30
C GLY A 282 -18.98 -2.03 -3.55
N GLU A 283 -18.14 -1.82 -4.55
CA GLU A 283 -16.95 -2.65 -4.83
C GLU A 283 -15.61 -1.90 -4.65
N GLY A 284 -15.62 -0.57 -4.81
CA GLY A 284 -14.42 0.26 -4.73
C GLY A 284 -13.63 0.32 -6.04
N ILE A 285 -12.31 0.38 -5.95
CA ILE A 285 -11.40 0.44 -7.09
C ILE A 285 -11.47 -0.88 -7.86
N SER A 286 -11.79 -0.82 -9.16
CA SER A 286 -11.77 -2.00 -10.01
C SER A 286 -10.35 -2.34 -10.45
N ARG A 287 -9.83 -3.46 -9.93
CA ARG A 287 -8.54 -4.05 -10.33
C ARG A 287 -8.59 -4.44 -11.81
N GLU A 288 -9.62 -5.15 -12.21
CA GLU A 288 -9.81 -5.69 -13.56
C GLU A 288 -9.92 -4.56 -14.59
N GLY A 289 -10.66 -3.50 -14.26
CA GLY A 289 -10.75 -2.30 -15.10
C GLY A 289 -9.39 -1.63 -15.31
N SER A 290 -8.56 -1.58 -14.25
CA SER A 290 -7.20 -1.06 -14.34
C SER A 290 -6.30 -1.96 -15.19
N VAL A 291 -6.39 -3.28 -15.04
CA VAL A 291 -5.65 -4.25 -15.87
C VAL A 291 -6.00 -4.10 -17.35
N ILE A 292 -7.29 -3.98 -17.69
CA ILE A 292 -7.75 -3.79 -19.07
C ILE A 292 -7.17 -2.51 -19.69
N ASP A 293 -7.18 -1.40 -18.96
CA ASP A 293 -6.68 -0.11 -19.46
C ASP A 293 -5.17 -0.15 -19.68
N MET A 294 -4.44 -0.65 -18.69
CA MET A 294 -2.98 -0.73 -18.74
C MET A 294 -2.52 -1.73 -19.81
N ALA A 295 -3.18 -2.90 -19.93
CA ALA A 295 -2.87 -3.91 -20.94
C ALA A 295 -3.12 -3.42 -22.38
N GLN A 296 -4.14 -2.59 -22.59
CA GLN A 296 -4.34 -1.94 -23.89
C GLN A 296 -3.25 -0.92 -24.19
N GLN A 297 -2.81 -0.17 -23.18
CA GLN A 297 -1.77 0.85 -23.35
C GLN A 297 -0.43 0.25 -23.81
N VAL A 298 -0.07 -0.93 -23.30
CA VAL A 298 1.16 -1.66 -23.71
C VAL A 298 0.94 -2.67 -24.83
N GLY A 299 -0.28 -2.81 -25.33
CA GLY A 299 -0.60 -3.71 -26.46
C GLY A 299 -0.66 -5.20 -26.11
N VAL A 300 -0.68 -5.56 -24.82
CA VAL A 300 -0.89 -6.94 -24.32
C VAL A 300 -2.32 -7.40 -24.65
N VAL A 301 -3.31 -6.54 -24.41
CA VAL A 301 -4.71 -6.76 -24.82
C VAL A 301 -5.01 -5.87 -26.02
N LYS A 302 -5.49 -6.47 -27.11
CA LYS A 302 -5.83 -5.76 -28.35
C LYS A 302 -7.33 -5.49 -28.40
N LYS A 303 -7.71 -4.36 -28.98
CA LYS A 303 -9.10 -3.98 -29.21
C LYS A 303 -9.38 -3.83 -30.70
N SER A 304 -10.36 -4.56 -31.22
CA SER A 304 -10.83 -4.46 -32.60
C SER A 304 -12.33 -4.15 -32.62
N GLY A 305 -12.68 -2.90 -32.90
CA GLY A 305 -14.04 -2.40 -32.75
C GLY A 305 -14.48 -2.46 -31.28
N SER A 306 -15.49 -3.28 -30.97
CA SER A 306 -15.96 -3.52 -29.61
C SER A 306 -15.39 -4.79 -28.96
N TRP A 307 -14.60 -5.58 -29.69
CA TRP A 307 -14.02 -6.83 -29.19
C TRP A 307 -12.65 -6.63 -28.57
N PHE A 308 -12.39 -7.33 -27.46
CA PHE A 308 -11.10 -7.39 -26.79
C PHE A 308 -10.51 -8.79 -26.96
N THR A 309 -9.23 -8.85 -27.32
CA THR A 309 -8.51 -10.11 -27.55
C THR A 309 -7.19 -10.12 -26.79
N TYR A 310 -6.83 -11.31 -26.33
CA TYR A 310 -5.59 -11.61 -25.62
C TYR A 310 -4.98 -12.88 -26.21
N GLU A 311 -3.75 -12.82 -26.72
CA GLU A 311 -3.04 -13.94 -27.36
C GLU A 311 -3.78 -14.69 -28.48
N GLY A 312 -4.82 -14.07 -29.06
CA GLY A 312 -5.66 -14.67 -30.10
C GLY A 312 -7.05 -15.08 -29.59
N ASP A 313 -7.21 -15.24 -28.27
CA ASP A 313 -8.48 -15.57 -27.65
C ASP A 313 -9.35 -14.32 -27.45
N GLN A 314 -10.66 -14.48 -27.63
CA GLN A 314 -11.64 -13.41 -27.42
C GLN A 314 -12.01 -13.33 -25.94
N LEU A 315 -11.59 -12.26 -25.28
CA LEU A 315 -11.98 -11.98 -23.88
C LEU A 315 -13.45 -11.57 -23.77
N GLY A 316 -13.98 -10.90 -24.81
CA GLY A 316 -15.38 -10.50 -24.87
C GLY A 316 -15.63 -9.23 -25.66
N GLN A 317 -16.92 -8.88 -25.76
CA GLN A 317 -17.41 -7.71 -26.46
C GLN A 317 -17.85 -6.61 -25.48
N GLY A 318 -17.17 -5.48 -25.50
CA GLY A 318 -17.42 -4.33 -24.63
C GLY A 318 -16.70 -4.45 -23.27
N ARG A 319 -16.33 -3.29 -22.71
CA ARG A 319 -15.51 -3.19 -21.49
C ARG A 319 -16.11 -3.95 -20.30
N GLU A 320 -17.42 -3.81 -20.10
CA GLU A 320 -18.13 -4.38 -18.95
C GLU A 320 -18.06 -5.91 -18.94
N LYS A 321 -18.31 -6.55 -20.09
CA LYS A 321 -18.26 -8.01 -20.21
C LYS A 321 -16.85 -8.54 -20.00
N VAL A 322 -15.84 -7.85 -20.52
CA VAL A 322 -14.43 -8.23 -20.33
C VAL A 322 -14.01 -8.07 -18.87
N ARG A 323 -14.46 -7.01 -18.19
CA ARG A 323 -14.22 -6.83 -16.76
C ARG A 323 -14.81 -7.98 -15.95
N GLN A 324 -16.05 -8.36 -16.24
CA GLN A 324 -16.70 -9.49 -15.57
C GLN A 324 -15.95 -10.80 -15.86
N PHE A 325 -15.55 -11.04 -17.11
CA PHE A 325 -14.74 -12.21 -17.47
C PHE A 325 -13.44 -12.29 -16.67
N LEU A 326 -12.69 -11.18 -16.55
CA LEU A 326 -11.47 -11.12 -15.75
C LEU A 326 -11.71 -11.35 -14.26
N LYS A 327 -12.83 -10.82 -13.74
CA LYS A 327 -13.26 -11.03 -12.35
C LYS A 327 -13.56 -12.50 -12.07
N ASP A 328 -14.19 -13.18 -13.04
CA ASP A 328 -14.54 -14.61 -12.94
C ASP A 328 -13.32 -15.53 -13.21
N ASN A 329 -12.23 -15.01 -13.77
CA ASN A 329 -11.01 -15.76 -14.09
C ASN A 329 -9.75 -15.08 -13.49
N PRO A 330 -9.53 -15.16 -12.17
CA PRO A 330 -8.41 -14.48 -11.50
C PRO A 330 -7.03 -14.86 -12.04
N ALA A 331 -6.81 -16.12 -12.41
CA ALA A 331 -5.54 -16.60 -12.95
C ALA A 331 -5.14 -15.87 -14.24
N ILE A 332 -6.09 -15.67 -15.16
CA ILE A 332 -5.86 -14.91 -16.40
C ILE A 332 -5.60 -13.43 -16.08
N THR A 333 -6.34 -12.87 -15.11
CA THR A 333 -6.14 -11.48 -14.68
C THR A 333 -4.74 -11.25 -14.12
N GLU A 334 -4.24 -12.19 -13.31
CA GLU A 334 -2.88 -12.16 -12.76
C GLU A 334 -1.81 -12.32 -13.83
N GLU A 335 -2.01 -13.23 -14.78
CA GLU A 335 -1.11 -13.40 -15.92
C GLU A 335 -0.98 -12.10 -16.74
N ILE A 336 -2.11 -11.49 -17.10
CA ILE A 336 -2.12 -10.22 -17.85
C ILE A 336 -1.49 -9.10 -17.01
N GLU A 337 -1.81 -9.02 -15.71
CA GLU A 337 -1.24 -8.01 -14.82
C GLU A 337 0.28 -8.16 -14.70
N ASN A 338 0.80 -9.38 -14.61
CA ASN A 338 2.24 -9.65 -14.52
C ASN A 338 2.95 -9.29 -15.84
N LYS A 339 2.35 -9.60 -17.00
CA LYS A 339 2.85 -9.15 -18.31
C LYS A 339 2.89 -7.62 -18.40
N VAL A 340 1.85 -6.93 -17.93
CA VAL A 340 1.82 -5.46 -17.86
C VAL A 340 2.94 -4.94 -16.95
N LYS A 341 3.11 -5.49 -15.75
CA LYS A 341 4.17 -5.08 -14.82
C LYS A 341 5.57 -5.27 -15.40
N ALA A 342 5.79 -6.35 -16.16
CA ALA A 342 7.05 -6.61 -16.84
C ALA A 342 7.35 -5.57 -17.92
N GLU A 343 6.37 -5.22 -18.76
CA GLU A 343 6.53 -4.18 -19.80
C GLU A 343 6.82 -2.79 -19.20
N PHE A 344 6.32 -2.51 -17.99
CA PHE A 344 6.62 -1.28 -17.25
C PHE A 344 7.91 -1.34 -16.41
N GLY A 345 8.62 -2.48 -16.40
CA GLY A 345 9.91 -2.64 -15.71
C GLY A 345 9.83 -2.75 -14.19
N LEU A 346 8.68 -3.13 -13.63
CA LEU A 346 8.51 -3.31 -12.17
C LEU A 346 8.82 -4.73 -11.69
N ILE A 347 8.82 -5.70 -12.59
CA ILE A 347 9.20 -7.09 -12.32
C ILE A 347 10.34 -7.43 -13.28
N GLY A 348 11.45 -7.96 -12.75
CA GLY A 348 12.54 -8.46 -13.58
C GLY A 348 12.08 -9.70 -14.36
N SER A 349 12.57 -9.91 -15.58
CA SER A 349 12.18 -11.05 -16.43
C SER A 349 12.39 -12.43 -15.79
N ALA A 350 13.15 -12.53 -14.69
CA ALA A 350 13.37 -13.76 -13.92
C ALA A 350 12.19 -14.18 -13.01
N ASP A 351 11.30 -13.26 -12.63
CA ASP A 351 10.16 -13.54 -11.75
C ASP A 351 8.91 -13.96 -12.53
N GLN A 352 8.96 -13.98 -13.87
CA GLN A 352 7.86 -14.37 -14.75
C GLN A 352 7.40 -15.83 -14.58
N PHE A 353 8.17 -16.66 -13.86
CA PHE A 353 7.94 -18.09 -13.70
C PHE A 353 8.09 -18.58 -12.24
N ALA A 354 8.18 -17.68 -11.26
CA ALA A 354 8.43 -18.07 -9.87
C ALA A 354 7.20 -18.64 -9.16
N GLU A 355 5.98 -18.23 -9.53
CA GLU A 355 4.75 -18.67 -8.85
C GLU A 355 4.30 -20.09 -9.25
N ASP A 356 4.65 -20.58 -10.45
CA ASP A 356 4.33 -21.96 -10.85
C ASP A 356 5.22 -23.01 -10.15
N GLY A 357 6.41 -22.61 -9.70
CA GLY A 357 7.36 -23.48 -9.02
C GLY A 357 6.99 -23.77 -7.55
N GLU A 358 6.39 -22.80 -6.86
CA GLU A 358 5.98 -22.96 -5.46
C GLU A 358 4.71 -23.80 -5.32
N ALA A 359 3.76 -23.71 -6.26
CA ALA A 359 2.58 -24.58 -6.30
C ALA A 359 2.94 -26.03 -6.61
N ALA A 360 3.89 -26.26 -7.53
CA ALA A 360 4.41 -27.60 -7.83
C ALA A 360 5.25 -28.18 -6.68
N ALA A 361 6.03 -27.34 -5.98
CA ALA A 361 6.80 -27.77 -4.80
C ALA A 361 5.87 -28.09 -3.61
N ALA A 362 4.82 -27.29 -3.37
CA ALA A 362 3.83 -27.57 -2.33
C ALA A 362 3.03 -28.85 -2.61
N ALA A 363 2.69 -29.12 -3.87
CA ALA A 363 2.03 -30.35 -4.29
C ALA A 363 2.95 -31.58 -4.09
N ALA A 364 4.23 -31.48 -4.48
CA ALA A 364 5.21 -32.56 -4.33
C ALA A 364 5.54 -32.89 -2.86
N VAL A 365 5.53 -31.88 -1.98
CA VAL A 365 5.72 -32.08 -0.53
C VAL A 365 4.48 -32.73 0.10
N SER A 366 3.27 -32.43 -0.39
CA SER A 366 2.03 -33.06 0.08
C SER A 366 1.90 -34.53 -0.34
N GLU A 367 2.35 -34.91 -1.55
CA GLU A 367 2.39 -36.30 -2.00
C GLU A 367 3.48 -37.12 -1.29
N ALA A 368 4.63 -36.52 -0.99
CA ALA A 368 5.69 -37.17 -0.20
C ALA A 368 5.26 -37.40 1.26
N ALA A 369 4.55 -36.44 1.87
CA ALA A 369 4.01 -36.60 3.22
C ALA A 369 2.87 -37.64 3.29
N ALA A 370 2.04 -37.74 2.26
CA ALA A 370 1.01 -38.79 2.18
C ALA A 370 1.60 -40.20 1.98
N ALA A 371 2.74 -40.31 1.30
CA ALA A 371 3.45 -41.57 1.11
C ALA A 371 4.18 -42.07 2.38
N ASP A 372 4.68 -41.16 3.23
CA ASP A 372 5.34 -41.54 4.49
C ASP A 372 4.33 -41.97 5.59
N VAL A 373 3.15 -41.36 5.65
CA VAL A 373 2.09 -41.79 6.58
C VAL A 373 1.51 -43.17 6.21
N ALA A 374 1.55 -43.55 4.93
CA ALA A 374 1.15 -44.88 4.47
C ALA A 374 2.19 -45.99 4.75
N LYS A 375 3.44 -45.63 5.06
CA LYS A 375 4.52 -46.59 5.35
C LYS A 375 4.63 -46.94 6.84
N ASP A 376 4.27 -46.02 7.74
CA ASP A 376 4.33 -46.26 9.18
C ASP A 376 3.15 -47.05 9.76
N SER A 377 2.07 -47.26 9.01
CA SER A 377 0.93 -48.10 9.45
C SER A 377 1.06 -49.61 9.13
N LYS A 378 2.19 -50.05 8.56
CA LYS A 378 2.43 -51.47 8.20
C LYS A 378 3.59 -52.15 8.93
N ALA A 379 4.18 -51.51 9.93
CA ALA A 379 5.28 -52.07 10.74
C ALA A 379 4.87 -52.34 12.20
N ALA A 380 3.79 -53.08 12.43
CA ALA A 380 3.47 -53.64 13.75
C ALA A 380 2.63 -54.93 13.64
N ALA A 381 3.18 -55.99 13.05
CA ALA A 381 2.61 -57.33 13.21
C ALA A 381 3.63 -58.43 12.88
N ALA A 382 4.24 -59.04 13.91
CA ALA A 382 4.70 -60.45 13.94
C ALA A 382 5.10 -60.86 15.41
N PRO A 383 5.24 -62.15 15.77
CA PRO A 383 4.20 -62.88 16.52
C PRO A 383 4.73 -63.74 17.71
N ALA A 384 3.80 -64.55 18.31
CA ALA A 384 3.99 -65.72 19.19
C ALA A 384 4.02 -65.45 20.72
N ALA A 385 3.46 -66.23 21.66
CA ALA A 385 2.82 -67.56 21.65
C ALA A 385 1.94 -67.80 22.91
N LYS A 386 0.92 -68.66 22.73
CA LYS A 386 0.31 -69.67 23.64
C LYS A 386 0.14 -69.39 25.15
N THR A 387 -1.12 -69.49 25.63
CA THR A 387 -1.58 -70.50 26.63
C THR A 387 -3.12 -70.52 26.81
N THR A 388 -3.77 -71.54 26.26
CA THR A 388 -4.73 -72.46 26.91
C THR A 388 -5.85 -71.98 27.86
N ARG A 389 -7.09 -72.21 27.41
CA ARG A 389 -8.24 -72.89 28.09
C ARG A 389 -8.74 -72.34 29.45
N ALA A 390 -9.98 -71.85 29.50
CA ALA A 390 -11.13 -72.57 30.08
C ALA A 390 -12.44 -71.74 30.08
N LYS A 391 -13.56 -72.46 29.99
CA LYS A 391 -14.98 -72.07 29.98
C LYS A 391 -15.44 -71.36 31.26
N ALA A 392 -16.45 -70.49 31.17
CA ALA A 392 -17.86 -70.77 31.56
C ALA A 392 -18.62 -69.52 32.07
N GLY A 393 -19.91 -69.42 31.69
CA GLY A 393 -20.99 -68.79 32.47
C GLY A 393 -21.27 -67.31 32.18
N THR A 394 -22.26 -66.97 31.34
CA THR A 394 -23.67 -66.64 31.70
C THR A 394 -23.85 -65.46 32.66
N ALA A 395 -24.44 -64.35 32.18
CA ALA A 395 -25.75 -63.86 32.64
C ALA A 395 -26.20 -62.62 31.84
N LYS A 396 -27.49 -62.64 31.50
CA LYS A 396 -28.32 -61.57 30.93
C LYS A 396 -28.33 -60.31 31.81
N ALA A 397 -28.38 -59.13 31.19
CA ALA A 397 -29.61 -58.34 30.97
C ALA A 397 -29.33 -57.26 29.93
#